data_AF-A0AAW8LXM8-F1
#
_entry.id   AF-A0AAW8LXM8-F1
#
_cell.length_a   1.000
_cell.length_b   1.000
_cell.length_c   1.000
_cell.angle_alpha   90.00
_cell.angle_beta   90.00
_cell.angle_gamma   90.00
#
_symmetry.space_group_name_H-M   'P 1'
#
loop_
_entity.id
_entity.type
_entity.pdbx_description
1 polymer ?
#
loop_
_entity_poly.entity_id
_entity_poly.type
_entity_poly.pdbx_seq_one_letter_code
_entity_poly.pdbx_strand_id
1 'polypeptide(L)' 'MIEKLMKMLEDGRDSPLLRFSIARTLAGAGQFEDAAHHLQEAIRQDPDYSAVWAELGECRARLGDEDGAIAA' A
#
# COMPACT_ATOMS: atom_id res chain seq x y z
N MET A 1 -3.68 -2.35 15.07
CA MET A 1 -4.70 -2.48 13.98
C MET A 1 -4.09 -3.11 12.73
N ILE A 2 -2.89 -2.69 12.29
CA ILE A 2 -2.17 -3.31 11.17
C ILE A 2 -1.56 -4.68 11.48
N GLU A 3 -1.12 -4.92 12.72
CA GLU A 3 -0.50 -6.19 13.15
C GLU A 3 -1.40 -7.40 12.90
N LYS A 4 -2.73 -7.24 13.04
CA LYS A 4 -3.69 -8.31 12.76
C LYS A 4 -3.72 -8.65 11.27
N LEU A 5 -3.60 -7.65 10.40
CA LEU A 5 -3.59 -7.84 8.95
C LEU A 5 -2.27 -8.49 8.51
N MET A 6 -1.14 -8.06 9.07
CA MET A 6 0.16 -8.69 8.82
C MET A 6 0.19 -10.14 9.29
N LYS A 7 -0.34 -10.41 10.49
CA LYS A 7 -0.47 -11.79 10.99
C LYS A 7 -1.33 -12.66 10.08
N MET A 8 -2.40 -12.13 9.48
CA MET A 8 -3.20 -12.87 8.51
C MET A 8 -2.40 -13.19 7.24
N LEU A 9 -1.56 -12.25 6.78
CA LEU A 9 -0.67 -12.46 5.65
C LEU A 9 0.37 -13.55 5.95
N GLU A 10 0.98 -13.52 7.14
CA GLU A 10 1.93 -14.55 7.62
C GLU A 10 1.28 -15.93 7.77
N ASP A 11 0.02 -15.97 8.18
CA ASP A 11 -0.81 -17.18 8.31
C ASP A 11 -1.24 -17.75 6.93
N GLY A 12 -0.72 -17.18 5.83
CA GLY A 12 -0.92 -17.64 4.46
C GLY A 12 -2.16 -17.08 3.78
N ARG A 13 -2.90 -16.18 4.43
CA ARG A 13 -4.05 -15.51 3.80
C ARG A 13 -3.58 -14.33 2.97
N ASP A 14 -2.80 -14.60 1.93
CA ASP A 14 -2.41 -13.59 0.96
C ASP A 14 -3.54 -13.36 -0.06
N SER A 15 -4.05 -12.12 -0.12
CA SER A 15 -5.07 -11.73 -1.08
C SER A 15 -4.94 -10.25 -1.44
N PRO A 16 -5.39 -9.83 -2.64
CA PRO A 16 -5.30 -8.44 -3.08
C PRO A 16 -5.99 -7.49 -2.10
N LEU A 17 -7.15 -7.91 -1.58
CA LEU A 17 -7.94 -7.13 -0.62
C LEU A 17 -7.26 -7.00 0.75
N LEU A 18 -6.57 -8.05 1.22
CA LEU A 18 -5.78 -7.96 2.45
C LEU A 18 -4.61 -7.00 2.27
N ARG A 19 -3.84 -7.15 1.19
CA ARG A 19 -2.71 -6.28 0.87
C ARG A 19 -3.13 -4.82 0.71
N PHE A 20 -4.27 -4.58 0.05
CA PHE A 20 -4.90 -3.26 -0.03
C PHE A 20 -5.22 -2.68 1.35
N SER A 21 -5.79 -3.49 2.25
CA SER A 21 -6.12 -3.04 3.62
C SER A 21 -4.88 -2.71 4.45
N ILE A 22 -3.80 -3.51 4.29
CA ILE A 22 -2.50 -3.24 4.91
C ILE A 22 -1.94 -1.91 4.38
N ALA A 23 -1.89 -1.76 3.05
CA ALA A 23 -1.40 -0.56 2.41
C ALA A 23 -2.13 0.70 2.85
N ARG A 24 -3.46 0.68 2.89
CA ARG A 24 -4.26 1.83 3.34
C ARG A 24 -3.97 2.21 4.79
N THR A 25 -3.66 1.21 5.63
CA THR A 25 -3.27 1.46 7.03
C THR A 25 -1.88 2.08 7.12
N LEU A 26 -0.92 1.63 6.28
CA LEU A 26 0.42 2.20 6.19
C LEU A 26 0.40 3.63 5.65
N ALA A 27 -0.38 3.88 4.60
CA ALA A 27 -0.56 5.22 4.03
C ALA A 27 -1.13 6.19 5.08
N GLY A 28 -2.12 5.76 5.87
CA GLY A 28 -2.64 6.54 6.99
C GLY A 28 -1.62 6.81 8.11
N ALA A 29 -0.56 6.01 8.21
CA ALA A 29 0.57 6.21 9.12
C ALA A 29 1.71 7.04 8.51
N GLY A 30 1.57 7.50 7.26
CA GLY A 30 2.62 8.22 6.52
C GLY A 30 3.69 7.31 5.90
N GLN A 31 3.55 5.99 6.01
CA GLN A 31 4.48 5.02 5.43
C GLN A 31 4.11 4.74 3.97
N PHE A 32 4.23 5.75 3.11
CA PHE A 32 3.78 5.66 1.72
C PHE A 32 4.63 4.69 0.87
N GLU A 33 5.92 4.51 1.20
CA GLU A 33 6.79 3.54 0.51
C GLU A 33 6.32 2.10 0.73
N ASP A 34 6.13 1.70 2.00
CA ASP A 34 5.63 0.38 2.36
C ASP A 34 4.21 0.16 1.81
N ALA A 35 3.35 1.18 1.88
CA ALA A 35 2.01 1.13 1.32
C ALA A 35 2.04 0.83 -0.19
N ALA A 36 2.87 1.55 -0.94
CA ALA A 36 3.03 1.35 -2.37
C ALA A 36 3.53 -0.06 -2.70
N HIS A 37 4.45 -0.62 -1.91
CA HIS A 37 4.92 -2.00 -2.09
C HIS A 37 3.78 -3.03 -1.95
N HIS A 38 2.94 -2.90 -0.92
CA HIS A 38 1.80 -3.80 -0.74
C HIS A 38 0.74 -3.66 -1.85
N LEU A 39 0.51 -2.44 -2.36
CA LEU A 39 -0.39 -2.20 -3.50
C LEU A 39 0.15 -2.81 -4.80
N GLN A 40 1.47 -2.74 -5.02
CA GLN A 40 2.08 -3.38 -6.19
C GLN A 40 1.91 -4.90 -6.20
N GLU A 41 2.04 -5.56 -5.05
CA GLU A 41 1.74 -6.99 -4.96
C GLU A 41 0.25 -7.30 -5.10
N ALA A 42 -0.64 -6.43 -4.60
CA ALA A 42 -2.07 -6.58 -4.85
C ALA A 42 -2.40 -6.51 -6.34
N ILE A 43 -1.77 -5.60 -7.10
CA ILE A 43 -1.90 -5.50 -8.58
C ILE A 43 -1.35 -6.75 -9.27
N ARG A 44 -0.24 -7.33 -8.78
CA ARG A 44 0.32 -8.55 -9.38
C ARG A 44 -0.63 -9.74 -9.26
N GLN A 45 -1.41 -9.80 -8.18
CA GLN A 45 -2.41 -10.84 -7.96
C GLN A 45 -3.71 -10.57 -8.71
N ASP A 46 -4.17 -9.32 -8.70
CA ASP A 46 -5.37 -8.89 -9.40
C ASP A 46 -5.14 -7.53 -10.09
N PRO A 47 -4.75 -7.54 -11.37
CA PRO A 47 -4.51 -6.32 -12.14
C PRO A 47 -5.78 -5.49 -12.37
N ASP A 48 -6.96 -6.12 -12.31
CA ASP A 48 -8.26 -5.48 -12.53
C ASP A 48 -8.80 -4.81 -11.26
N TYR A 49 -8.10 -4.93 -10.12
CA TYR A 49 -8.51 -4.31 -8.88
C TYR A 49 -8.28 -2.79 -8.89
N SER A 50 -9.23 -2.08 -9.52
CA SER A 50 -9.20 -0.63 -9.76
C SER A 50 -8.97 0.23 -8.52
N ALA A 51 -9.43 -0.21 -7.35
CA ALA A 51 -9.23 0.51 -6.09
C ALA A 51 -7.74 0.63 -5.70
N VAL A 52 -6.93 -0.39 -6.02
CA VAL A 52 -5.50 -0.43 -5.70
C VAL A 52 -4.72 0.59 -6.53
N TRP A 53 -5.11 0.78 -7.79
CA TRP A 53 -4.48 1.76 -8.68
C TRP A 53 -4.69 3.20 -8.21
N ALA A 54 -5.90 3.53 -7.74
CA ALA A 54 -6.20 4.85 -7.18
C ALA A 54 -5.32 5.14 -5.96
N GLU A 55 -5.23 4.19 -5.04
CA GLU A 55 -4.45 4.36 -3.81
C GLU A 55 -2.93 4.33 -4.05
N LEU A 56 -2.46 3.59 -5.07
CA LEU A 56 -1.06 3.62 -5.46
C LEU A 56 -0.68 4.98 -6.06
N GLY A 57 -1.60 5.59 -6.82
CA GLY A 57 -1.44 6.95 -7.33
C GLY A 57 -1.31 7.97 -6.20
N GLU A 58 -2.17 7.89 -5.19
CA GLU A 58 -2.09 8.75 -4.01
C GLU A 58 -0.77 8.56 -3.24
N CYS A 59 -0.37 7.32 -2.97
CA CYS A 59 0.90 7.03 -2.29
C CYS A 59 2.09 7.59 -3.07
N ARG A 60 2.11 7.44 -4.40
CA ARG A 60 3.19 7.98 -5.25
C ARG A 60 3.22 9.50 -5.28
N ALA A 61 2.05 10.15 -5.30
CA ALA A 61 1.98 11.61 -5.23
C ALA A 61 2.59 12.12 -3.92
N ARG A 62 2.26 11.47 -2.79
CA ARG A 62 2.80 11.80 -1.47
C ARG A 62 4.31 11.57 -1.37
N LEU A 63 4.81 10.48 -1.92
CA LEU A 63 6.25 10.22 -1.99
C LEU A 63 6.99 11.25 -2.85
N GLY A 64 6.42 11.63 -4.00
CA GLY A 64 6.99 12.67 -4.85
C GLY A 64 7.00 14.06 -4.20
N ASP A 65 6.00 14.37 -3.38
CA ASP A 65 5.96 15.59 -2.57
C ASP A 65 7.02 15.56 -1.45
N GLU A 66 7.31 14.40 -0.86
CA GLU A 66 8.36 14.23 0.14
C GLU A 66 9.77 14.28 -0.47
N ASP A 67 10.01 13.66 -1.63
CA ASP A 67 11.28 13.81 -2.38
C ASP A 67 11.50 15.27 -2.82
N GLY A 68 10.43 15.98 -3.19
CA GLY A 68 10.47 17.42 -3.43
C GLY A 68 10.82 18.25 -2.18
N ALA A 69 10.49 17.76 -0.99
CA ALA A 69 10.78 18.42 0.28
C ALA A 69 12.23 18.28 0.77
N ILE A 70 13.02 17.35 0.20
CA ILE A 70 14.45 17.16 0.55
C ILE A 70 15.37 17.98 -0.37
N ALA A 71 14.83 18.68 -1.38
CA ALA A 71 15.62 19.45 -2.36
C ALA A 71 15.61 20.98 -2.18
N ALA A 72 15.33 21.52 -0.98
CA ALA A 72 15.41 22.97 -0.71
C ALA A 72 16.26 23.30 0.53
#